data_AF-A0A7K6L1S2-F1
#
_entry.id   AF-A0A7K6L1S2-F1
#
_cell.length_a   1.000
_cell.length_b   1.000
_cell.length_c   1.000
_cell.angle_alpha   90.00
_cell.angle_beta   90.00
_cell.angle_gamma   90.00
#
_symmetry.space_group_name_H-M   'P 1'
#
loop_
_entity.id
_entity.type
_entity.pdbx_description
1 polymer ?
#
loop_
_entity_poly.entity_id
_entity_poly.type
_entity_poly.pdbx_seq_one_letter_code
_entity_poly.pdbx_strand_id
1 'polypeptide(L)'
;VVESRGGIMDSIQRFSNLPTYLPASPHISNADIFFFLKEANQDIMRNSSLQSRVDSFFIYKAKQPPVLNATYGPFSVEQPVPLDLMLTSASFGFTNKFTFNWKLKSHIINSSIYSNKPKIQTLFYIAGKDWDDYDSEEMLPCVKMFAFLESREVVASCRLTGHLGLCVVELELSPSWFSSPPPLVSEETASLEGITVELFYKIYTVDGECSPEDAKWENNIHAGEDNEHQALSAMERIGSIVVYPNQDKLKQSSLRVDENIIIHLPLSPVREGDIVTFHVFLADYSLADQFVLRIRTAPGVKISDIRVSDADQWGVQEETDSARSTATVTCVHNDPGAEDRANTTSYEILQMDFEIDNASSLAGAQQITWQVEYPRDDSVSELVVSEIFVSRTMFVGIVPLAM
;
A
#
# COMPACT_ATOMS: atom_id res chain seq x y z
N VAL A 1 -1.32 30.08 53.87
CA VAL A 1 -0.58 30.70 54.99
C VAL A 1 -1.37 30.45 56.26
N VAL A 2 -0.97 29.43 57.02
CA VAL A 2 -1.28 29.29 58.45
C VAL A 2 0.03 28.81 59.07
N GLU A 3 0.65 29.70 59.82
CA GLU A 3 1.93 29.56 60.49
C GLU A 3 1.64 28.98 61.89
N SER A 4 2.35 27.93 62.29
CA SER A 4 2.46 27.54 63.70
C SER A 4 3.93 27.29 64.03
N ARG A 5 4.43 28.10 64.96
CA ARG A 5 5.80 28.12 65.48
C ARG A 5 5.99 27.06 66.56
N GLY A 6 7.18 26.46 66.55
CA GLY A 6 7.96 26.19 67.76
C GLY A 6 7.60 24.94 68.55
N GLY A 7 8.44 23.91 68.42
CA GLY A 7 8.46 22.76 69.31
C GLY A 7 9.61 21.83 68.95
N ILE A 8 10.82 22.15 69.43
CA ILE A 8 11.93 21.21 69.50
C ILE A 8 11.49 20.12 70.48
N MET A 9 11.20 18.93 69.97
CA MET A 9 11.07 17.74 70.80
C MET A 9 11.97 16.67 70.19
N ASP A 10 13.12 16.49 70.85
CA ASP A 10 13.97 15.32 70.72
C ASP A 10 13.11 14.06 70.95
N SER A 11 12.62 13.49 69.86
CA SER A 11 12.03 12.15 69.85
C SER A 11 13.03 11.25 69.18
N ILE A 12 13.84 10.59 70.01
CA ILE A 12 14.67 9.45 69.62
C ILE A 12 13.70 8.36 69.13
N GLN A 13 13.37 8.41 67.84
CA GLN A 13 12.64 7.34 67.17
C GLN A 13 13.57 6.15 67.09
N ARG A 14 13.34 5.16 67.96
CA ARG A 14 13.86 3.81 67.79
C ARG A 14 13.26 3.25 66.50
N PHE A 15 14.02 3.33 65.42
CA PHE A 15 13.68 2.67 64.16
C PHE A 15 13.66 1.15 64.41
N SER A 16 12.46 0.57 64.38
CA SER A 16 12.27 -0.86 64.27
C SER A 16 12.67 -1.33 62.87
N ASN A 17 13.30 -2.51 62.77
CA ASN A 17 13.82 -3.12 61.54
C ASN A 17 12.71 -3.65 60.59
N LEU A 18 11.62 -2.89 60.38
CA LEU A 18 10.52 -3.20 59.47
C LEU A 18 10.31 -2.03 58.50
N PRO A 19 9.75 -2.27 57.30
CA PRO A 19 10.14 -1.52 56.11
C PRO A 19 9.85 -0.02 56.19
N THR A 20 10.81 0.79 55.76
CA THR A 20 10.82 2.27 55.88
C THR A 20 9.94 2.99 54.84
N TYR A 21 8.87 2.34 54.35
CA TYR A 21 8.00 2.86 53.30
C TYR A 21 6.55 3.00 53.77
N LEU A 22 5.83 3.98 53.20
CA LEU A 22 4.39 4.16 53.39
C LEU A 22 3.65 2.85 53.03
N PRO A 23 2.96 2.17 53.98
CA PRO A 23 2.30 0.89 53.73
C PRO A 23 0.95 1.07 53.02
N ALA A 24 0.94 1.81 51.91
CA ALA A 24 -0.16 1.87 50.98
C ALA A 24 0.02 0.80 49.90
N SER A 25 -1.06 0.07 49.58
CA SER A 25 -1.09 -0.89 48.47
C SER A 25 -1.85 -0.29 47.29
N PRO A 26 -1.17 -0.01 46.16
CA PRO A 26 -1.81 0.38 44.93
C PRO A 26 -2.36 -0.84 44.17
N HIS A 27 -3.51 -0.69 43.55
CA HIS A 27 -4.16 -1.65 42.67
C HIS A 27 -4.81 -0.89 41.50
N ILE A 28 -4.67 -1.41 40.28
CA ILE A 28 -5.29 -0.82 39.10
C ILE A 28 -6.57 -1.60 38.81
N SER A 29 -7.72 -0.93 38.93
CA SER A 29 -9.01 -1.46 38.51
C SER A 29 -9.29 -1.10 37.05
N ASN A 30 -10.25 -1.80 36.44
CA ASN A 30 -10.66 -1.64 35.04
C ASN A 30 -9.56 -1.93 33.99
N ALA A 31 -8.48 -2.59 34.40
CA ALA A 31 -7.43 -3.11 33.51
C ALA A 31 -7.39 -4.64 33.58
N ASP A 32 -7.51 -5.31 32.43
CA ASP A 32 -7.42 -6.78 32.34
C ASP A 32 -5.99 -7.25 32.56
N ILE A 33 -5.03 -6.52 31.99
CA ILE A 33 -3.60 -6.84 32.07
C ILE A 33 -2.84 -5.57 32.39
N PHE A 34 -2.21 -5.55 33.57
CA PHE A 34 -1.34 -4.48 34.02
C PHE A 34 -0.10 -5.04 34.73
N PHE A 35 0.97 -4.27 34.71
CA PHE A 35 2.24 -4.64 35.32
C PHE A 35 2.78 -3.47 36.14
N PHE A 36 3.20 -3.73 37.37
CA PHE A 36 4.05 -2.79 38.09
C PHE A 36 5.49 -3.00 37.64
N LEU A 37 6.10 -1.93 37.15
CA LEU A 37 7.45 -1.95 36.62
C LEU A 37 8.45 -1.77 37.75
N LYS A 38 9.50 -2.59 37.72
CA LYS A 38 10.64 -2.46 38.61
C LYS A 38 11.88 -2.18 37.79
N GLU A 39 12.63 -1.15 38.17
CA GLU A 39 13.90 -0.85 37.53
C GLU A 39 14.92 -1.93 37.86
N ALA A 40 15.56 -2.52 36.85
CA ALA A 40 16.39 -3.71 36.99
C ALA A 40 17.58 -3.54 37.98
N ASN A 41 17.99 -2.30 38.25
CA ASN A 41 19.19 -1.97 39.02
C ASN A 41 18.94 -1.11 40.27
N GLN A 42 17.68 -0.88 40.70
CA GLN A 42 17.38 -0.07 41.90
C GLN A 42 16.94 -0.92 43.10
N ASP A 43 17.59 -0.69 44.25
CA ASP A 43 17.10 -1.13 45.56
C ASP A 43 15.76 -0.44 45.86
N ILE A 44 14.80 -1.22 46.39
CA ILE A 44 13.40 -0.85 46.70
C ILE A 44 13.29 0.46 47.52
N MET A 45 14.37 0.84 48.21
CA MET A 45 14.40 1.86 49.26
C MET A 45 14.67 3.29 48.78
N ARG A 46 14.87 3.56 47.47
CA ARG A 46 15.13 4.95 46.99
C ARG A 46 13.89 5.73 46.54
N ASN A 47 12.81 5.06 46.14
CA ASN A 47 11.58 5.72 45.67
C ASN A 47 10.47 5.72 46.73
N SER A 48 10.85 5.51 47.98
CA SER A 48 9.91 5.34 49.09
C SER A 48 10.45 5.99 50.35
N SER A 49 9.60 6.78 51.00
CA SER A 49 9.76 7.34 52.33
C SER A 49 8.55 6.97 53.18
N LEU A 50 8.55 7.37 54.46
CA LEU A 50 7.38 7.23 55.33
C LEU A 50 6.18 8.08 54.87
N GLN A 51 6.40 9.11 54.04
CA GLN A 51 5.35 10.03 53.56
C GLN A 51 4.98 9.84 52.09
N SER A 52 5.88 9.33 51.27
CA SER A 52 5.69 9.24 49.81
C SER A 52 6.23 7.92 49.28
N ARG A 53 5.53 7.35 48.30
CA ARG A 53 5.96 6.16 47.56
C ARG A 53 5.64 6.37 46.10
N VAL A 54 6.61 6.09 45.22
CA VAL A 54 6.46 6.20 43.77
C VAL A 54 6.65 4.81 43.17
N ASP A 55 5.60 4.29 42.55
CA ASP A 55 5.62 3.04 41.78
C ASP A 55 5.35 3.37 40.31
N SER A 56 6.12 2.77 39.40
CA SER A 56 5.85 2.84 37.97
C SER A 56 4.97 1.68 37.55
N PHE A 57 4.03 1.91 36.64
CA PHE A 57 3.14 0.87 36.15
C PHE A 57 2.93 0.99 34.63
N PHE A 58 2.55 -0.11 34.02
CA PHE A 58 2.23 -0.23 32.61
C PHE A 58 0.89 -0.95 32.46
N ILE A 59 -0.04 -0.33 31.73
CA ILE A 59 -1.35 -0.90 31.43
C ILE A 59 -1.30 -1.43 30.01
N TYR A 60 -1.34 -2.75 29.86
CA TYR A 60 -1.28 -3.41 28.56
C TYR A 60 -2.67 -3.54 27.92
N LYS A 61 -3.69 -3.87 28.71
CA LYS A 61 -5.06 -4.08 28.24
C LYS A 61 -6.07 -3.55 29.25
N ALA A 62 -6.99 -2.69 28.81
CA ALA A 62 -8.07 -2.15 29.61
C ALA A 62 -9.33 -1.97 28.75
N LYS A 63 -10.49 -2.37 29.26
CA LYS A 63 -11.77 -2.19 28.55
C LYS A 63 -12.44 -0.86 28.87
N GLN A 64 -12.16 -0.34 30.06
CA GLN A 64 -12.73 0.90 30.61
C GLN A 64 -11.59 1.81 31.07
N PRO A 65 -11.87 3.10 31.33
CA PRO A 65 -10.84 4.01 31.82
C PRO A 65 -10.24 3.43 33.12
N PRO A 66 -8.93 3.13 33.13
CA PRO A 66 -8.32 2.49 34.29
C PRO A 66 -8.30 3.45 35.48
N VAL A 67 -8.52 2.90 36.66
CA VAL A 67 -8.58 3.65 37.91
C VAL A 67 -7.53 3.10 38.86
N LEU A 68 -6.72 3.99 39.42
CA LEU A 68 -5.75 3.65 40.45
C LEU A 68 -6.45 3.70 41.81
N ASN A 69 -6.61 2.54 42.44
CA ASN A 69 -7.08 2.41 43.82
C ASN A 69 -5.87 2.26 44.75
N ALA A 70 -5.76 3.11 45.76
CA ALA A 70 -4.75 3.01 46.80
C ALA A 70 -5.40 2.78 48.16
N THR A 71 -5.02 1.70 48.84
CA THR A 71 -5.55 1.36 50.17
C THR A 71 -4.50 1.51 51.25
N TYR A 72 -4.88 2.12 52.38
CA TYR A 72 -4.07 2.30 53.58
C TYR A 72 -4.92 1.95 54.80
N GLY A 73 -4.80 0.71 55.27
CA GLY A 73 -5.66 0.20 56.34
C GLY A 73 -7.14 0.27 55.95
N PRO A 74 -8.01 0.97 56.72
CA PRO A 74 -9.43 1.11 56.41
C PRO A 74 -9.76 2.20 55.38
N PHE A 75 -8.76 2.98 54.94
CA PHE A 75 -8.97 4.06 53.99
C PHE A 75 -8.62 3.60 52.58
N SER A 76 -9.47 3.94 51.61
CA SER A 76 -9.22 3.72 50.19
C SER A 76 -9.51 5.00 49.42
N VAL A 77 -8.70 5.29 48.40
CA VAL A 77 -8.93 6.38 47.46
C VAL A 77 -8.79 5.85 46.05
N GLU A 78 -9.67 6.29 45.16
CA GLU A 78 -9.66 5.96 43.75
C GLU A 78 -9.39 7.21 42.94
N GLN A 79 -8.50 7.10 41.96
CA GLN A 79 -8.16 8.19 41.06
C GLN A 79 -8.09 7.68 39.61
N PRO A 80 -8.81 8.30 38.65
CA PRO A 80 -8.73 7.91 37.25
C PRO A 80 -7.32 8.17 36.72
N VAL A 81 -6.77 7.22 35.96
CA VAL A 81 -5.47 7.38 35.30
C VAL A 81 -5.62 8.41 34.18
N PRO A 82 -4.86 9.52 34.18
CA PRO A 82 -4.91 10.51 33.12
C PRO A 82 -4.62 9.89 31.74
N LEU A 83 -5.41 10.26 30.73
CA LEU A 83 -5.25 9.78 29.35
C LEU A 83 -3.86 10.06 28.78
N ASP A 84 -3.26 11.19 29.14
CA ASP A 84 -1.93 11.61 28.67
C ASP A 84 -0.80 10.68 29.15
N LEU A 85 -1.04 9.89 30.20
CA LEU A 85 -0.07 8.93 30.74
C LEU A 85 -0.24 7.52 30.15
N MET A 86 -1.26 7.31 29.31
CA MET A 86 -1.47 6.06 28.60
C MET A 86 -0.64 6.09 27.30
N LEU A 87 0.19 5.07 27.08
CA LEU A 87 1.13 4.97 25.93
C LEU A 87 0.45 4.98 24.55
N THR A 88 -0.87 4.86 24.51
CA THR A 88 -1.73 5.02 23.34
C THR A 88 -2.52 6.32 23.41
N SER A 89 -1.85 7.44 23.70
CA SER A 89 -2.37 8.77 23.37
C SER A 89 -2.33 8.96 21.85
N ALA A 90 -3.06 8.14 21.12
CA ALA A 90 -3.49 8.56 19.81
C ALA A 90 -4.48 9.69 20.09
N SER A 91 -4.17 10.91 19.66
CA SER A 91 -4.92 12.15 19.97
C SER A 91 -6.36 12.17 19.44
N PHE A 92 -6.89 11.00 19.09
CA PHE A 92 -8.24 10.82 18.65
C PHE A 92 -9.16 10.88 19.87
N GLY A 93 -9.92 11.98 19.95
CA GLY A 93 -10.94 12.21 20.98
C GLY A 93 -12.12 11.25 20.87
N PHE A 94 -11.88 9.98 21.12
CA PHE A 94 -12.95 9.00 21.22
C PHE A 94 -13.63 9.15 22.57
N THR A 95 -14.91 9.53 22.50
CA THR A 95 -15.88 9.33 23.58
C THR A 95 -15.81 7.88 24.08
N ASN A 96 -16.20 7.63 25.34
CA ASN A 96 -16.16 6.36 26.10
C ASN A 96 -16.80 5.10 25.45
N LYS A 97 -16.97 5.05 24.13
CA LYS A 97 -17.60 3.99 23.33
C LYS A 97 -16.61 2.98 22.74
N PHE A 98 -15.30 3.22 22.82
CA PHE A 98 -14.28 2.30 22.33
C PHE A 98 -13.41 1.78 23.47
N THR A 99 -13.05 0.49 23.41
CA THR A 99 -12.10 -0.14 24.34
C THR A 99 -10.76 0.57 24.30
N PHE A 100 -10.09 0.76 25.44
CA PHE A 100 -8.79 1.43 25.49
C PHE A 100 -7.72 0.62 24.72
N ASN A 101 -6.71 1.29 24.16
CA ASN A 101 -5.50 0.74 23.50
C ASN A 101 -5.60 0.35 22.01
N TRP A 102 -6.63 0.77 21.28
CA TRP A 102 -6.64 0.57 19.83
C TRP A 102 -5.82 1.62 19.07
N LYS A 103 -5.28 1.25 17.91
CA LYS A 103 -4.53 2.12 16.99
C LYS A 103 -4.95 1.85 15.56
N LEU A 104 -5.24 2.91 14.80
CA LEU A 104 -5.41 2.78 13.36
C LEU A 104 -4.06 2.55 12.69
N LYS A 105 -4.00 1.55 11.82
CA LYS A 105 -2.85 1.23 10.98
C LYS A 105 -3.24 1.38 9.53
N SER A 106 -2.28 1.80 8.71
CA SER A 106 -2.42 1.97 7.28
C SER A 106 -1.36 1.18 6.53
N HIS A 107 -1.71 0.68 5.35
CA HIS A 107 -0.81 -0.05 4.47
C HIS A 107 -1.09 0.31 3.01
N ILE A 108 -0.09 0.88 2.33
CA ILE A 108 -0.15 1.22 0.91
C ILE A 108 0.00 -0.09 0.12
N ILE A 109 -0.99 -0.42 -0.71
CA ILE A 109 -1.01 -1.70 -1.44
C ILE A 109 0.02 -1.70 -2.57
N ASN A 110 0.14 -0.59 -3.30
CA ASN A 110 1.12 -0.44 -4.37
C ASN A 110 1.78 0.95 -4.28
N SER A 111 3.10 0.97 -4.18
CA SER A 111 3.89 2.21 -4.09
C SER A 111 4.18 2.85 -5.44
N SER A 112 3.95 2.14 -6.56
CA SER A 112 4.28 2.61 -7.91
C SER A 112 3.02 2.68 -8.77
N ILE A 113 2.58 3.90 -9.08
CA ILE A 113 1.32 4.20 -9.77
C ILE A 113 1.63 4.70 -11.17
N TYR A 114 0.85 4.25 -12.16
CA TYR A 114 1.11 4.52 -13.59
C TYR A 114 -0.10 5.20 -14.21
N SER A 115 0.11 6.01 -15.25
CA SER A 115 -0.96 6.78 -15.88
C SER A 115 -2.08 5.92 -16.48
N ASN A 116 -1.78 4.68 -16.90
CA ASN A 116 -2.78 3.71 -17.39
C ASN A 116 -3.64 3.07 -16.28
N LYS A 117 -3.17 3.11 -15.02
CA LYS A 117 -3.88 2.62 -13.83
C LYS A 117 -3.71 3.63 -12.70
N PRO A 118 -4.35 4.80 -12.78
CA PRO A 118 -4.09 5.94 -11.91
C PRO A 118 -4.82 5.82 -10.56
N LYS A 119 -4.81 4.62 -9.94
CA LYS A 119 -5.52 4.34 -8.69
C LYS A 119 -4.55 4.03 -7.55
N ILE A 120 -4.65 4.79 -6.47
CA ILE A 120 -3.96 4.53 -5.22
C ILE A 120 -4.92 3.78 -4.30
N GLN A 121 -4.48 2.65 -3.76
CA GLN A 121 -5.26 1.88 -2.79
C GLN A 121 -4.48 1.77 -1.48
N THR A 122 -5.12 2.17 -0.38
CA THR A 122 -4.55 2.05 0.98
C THR A 122 -5.53 1.31 1.87
N LEU A 123 -5.05 0.24 2.51
CA LEU A 123 -5.79 -0.51 3.50
C LEU A 123 -5.62 0.14 4.87
N PHE A 124 -6.73 0.41 5.54
CA PHE A 124 -6.80 0.82 6.93
C PHE A 124 -7.40 -0.31 7.77
N TYR A 125 -6.81 -0.54 8.94
CA TYR A 125 -7.28 -1.53 9.91
C TYR A 125 -7.03 -1.06 11.33
N ILE A 126 -7.87 -1.50 12.26
CA ILE A 126 -7.68 -1.26 13.69
C ILE A 126 -6.77 -2.36 14.26
N ALA A 127 -5.84 -2.01 15.15
CA ALA A 127 -4.99 -2.94 15.88
C ALA A 127 -5.05 -2.67 17.39
N GLY A 128 -4.85 -3.68 18.24
CA GLY A 128 -4.85 -3.52 19.71
C GLY A 128 -6.24 -3.51 20.38
N LYS A 129 -7.31 -3.73 19.62
CA LYS A 129 -8.66 -3.97 20.16
C LYS A 129 -8.78 -5.43 20.66
N ASP A 130 -9.52 -5.65 21.75
CA ASP A 130 -9.91 -6.99 22.19
C ASP A 130 -11.02 -7.54 21.29
N TRP A 131 -10.66 -8.35 20.29
CA TRP A 131 -11.59 -8.81 19.27
C TRP A 131 -12.56 -9.92 19.72
N ASP A 132 -12.35 -10.46 20.92
CA ASP A 132 -13.23 -11.48 21.53
C ASP A 132 -14.51 -10.86 22.15
N ASP A 133 -14.57 -9.52 22.28
CA ASP A 133 -15.78 -8.80 22.70
C ASP A 133 -16.61 -8.41 21.47
N TYR A 134 -17.57 -9.28 21.15
CA TYR A 134 -18.47 -9.16 19.99
C TYR A 134 -19.63 -8.19 20.25
N ASP A 135 -19.36 -6.96 20.68
CA ASP A 135 -20.42 -5.95 20.74
C ASP A 135 -20.75 -5.45 19.32
N SER A 136 -21.91 -5.87 18.83
CA SER A 136 -22.39 -5.70 17.46
C SER A 136 -22.81 -4.28 17.07
N GLU A 137 -22.63 -3.28 17.96
CA GLU A 137 -23.10 -1.90 17.76
C GLU A 137 -22.02 -0.83 17.95
N GLU A 138 -20.74 -1.18 17.88
CA GLU A 138 -19.68 -0.17 17.86
C GLU A 138 -19.67 0.62 16.55
N MET A 139 -20.02 1.90 16.63
CA MET A 139 -20.01 2.81 15.48
C MET A 139 -18.57 3.19 15.09
N LEU A 140 -17.96 2.38 14.23
CA LEU A 140 -16.60 2.61 13.72
C LEU A 140 -16.45 3.95 12.96
N PRO A 141 -15.29 4.62 13.07
CA PRO A 141 -15.10 5.94 12.50
C PRO A 141 -14.85 5.94 10.99
N CYS A 142 -14.95 7.12 10.38
CA CYS A 142 -14.62 7.35 8.98
C CYS A 142 -13.15 7.71 8.83
N VAL A 143 -12.50 7.18 7.79
CA VAL A 143 -11.14 7.57 7.43
C VAL A 143 -11.19 8.37 6.13
N LYS A 144 -10.62 9.57 6.16
CA LYS A 144 -10.45 10.42 4.98
C LYS A 144 -8.97 10.47 4.63
N MET A 145 -8.64 10.07 3.40
CA MET A 145 -7.29 10.01 2.88
C MET A 145 -7.06 11.13 1.88
N PHE A 146 -5.86 11.68 1.91
CA PHE A 146 -5.43 12.82 1.12
C PHE A 146 -4.13 12.47 0.39
N ALA A 147 -4.05 12.83 -0.89
CA ALA A 147 -2.82 12.84 -1.65
C ALA A 147 -2.48 14.29 -2.01
N PHE A 148 -1.23 14.71 -1.75
CA PHE A 148 -0.75 16.05 -2.06
C PHE A 148 0.40 15.99 -3.06
N LEU A 149 0.31 16.82 -4.10
CA LEU A 149 1.40 17.08 -5.03
C LEU A 149 1.40 18.57 -5.35
N GLU A 150 2.42 19.28 -4.86
CA GLU A 150 2.54 20.73 -5.00
C GLU A 150 1.29 21.48 -4.48
N SER A 151 0.46 22.00 -5.39
CA SER A 151 -0.81 22.71 -5.11
C SER A 151 -2.06 21.86 -5.37
N ARG A 152 -1.89 20.59 -5.74
CA ARG A 152 -2.97 19.68 -6.09
C ARG A 152 -3.27 18.74 -4.93
N GLU A 153 -4.56 18.50 -4.74
CA GLU A 153 -5.09 17.62 -3.71
C GLU A 153 -6.13 16.69 -4.32
N VAL A 154 -6.05 15.40 -3.99
CA VAL A 154 -7.13 14.43 -4.25
C VAL A 154 -7.49 13.79 -2.92
N VAL A 155 -8.79 13.60 -2.73
CA VAL A 155 -9.35 13.15 -1.46
C VAL A 155 -10.34 12.03 -1.71
N ALA A 156 -10.30 11.02 -0.85
CA ALA A 156 -11.27 9.93 -0.81
C ALA A 156 -11.50 9.53 0.64
N SER A 157 -12.62 8.87 0.90
CA SER A 157 -12.95 8.42 2.25
C SER A 157 -13.57 7.03 2.21
N CYS A 158 -13.40 6.30 3.30
CA CYS A 158 -14.16 5.08 3.51
C CYS A 158 -14.39 4.86 5.01
N ARG A 159 -15.50 4.17 5.30
CA ARG A 159 -15.90 3.84 6.66
C ARG A 159 -15.30 2.50 7.06
N LEU A 160 -14.71 2.43 8.26
CA LEU A 160 -14.23 1.16 8.81
C LEU A 160 -15.44 0.26 9.08
N THR A 161 -15.37 -0.99 8.63
CA THR A 161 -16.49 -1.93 8.73
C THR A 161 -16.03 -3.30 9.23
N GLY A 162 -16.99 -4.04 9.80
CA GLY A 162 -16.79 -5.38 10.31
C GLY A 162 -15.96 -5.44 11.59
N HIS A 163 -15.78 -6.65 12.09
CA HIS A 163 -15.15 -6.91 13.37
C HIS A 163 -13.72 -6.40 13.42
N LEU A 164 -12.93 -6.57 12.35
CA LEU A 164 -11.54 -6.14 12.24
C LEU A 164 -11.38 -4.64 11.94
N GLY A 165 -12.49 -3.91 11.79
CA GLY A 165 -12.49 -2.50 11.40
C GLY A 165 -11.66 -2.25 10.15
N LEU A 166 -11.99 -2.92 9.04
CA LEU A 166 -11.26 -2.82 7.78
C LEU A 166 -11.91 -1.79 6.86
N CYS A 167 -11.08 -1.09 6.10
CA CYS A 167 -11.50 -0.14 5.08
C CYS A 167 -10.41 -0.01 4.02
N VAL A 168 -10.76 -0.07 2.74
CA VAL A 168 -9.85 0.25 1.64
C VAL A 168 -10.28 1.58 1.04
N VAL A 169 -9.39 2.56 1.08
CA VAL A 169 -9.60 3.84 0.41
C VAL A 169 -8.97 3.80 -0.97
N GLU A 170 -9.76 4.14 -1.99
CA GLU A 170 -9.29 4.27 -3.37
C GLU A 170 -9.28 5.75 -3.78
N LEU A 171 -8.11 6.25 -4.19
CA LEU A 171 -7.94 7.59 -4.77
C LEU A 171 -7.64 7.46 -6.26
N GLU A 172 -8.38 8.19 -7.08
CA GLU A 172 -8.14 8.25 -8.52
C GLU A 172 -7.41 9.55 -8.88
N LEU A 173 -6.21 9.41 -9.47
CA LEU A 173 -5.38 10.53 -9.89
C LEU A 173 -5.79 11.00 -11.29
N SER A 174 -5.90 12.32 -11.48
CA SER A 174 -6.15 12.87 -12.81
C SER A 174 -4.88 12.84 -13.68
N PRO A 175 -5.00 12.83 -15.02
CA PRO A 175 -3.84 12.73 -15.93
C PRO A 175 -2.75 13.79 -15.68
N SER A 176 -3.12 14.95 -15.14
CA SER A 176 -2.18 16.03 -14.85
C SER A 176 -1.13 15.63 -13.81
N TRP A 177 -1.43 14.70 -12.89
CA TRP A 177 -0.51 14.20 -11.85
C TRP A 177 0.68 13.42 -12.41
N PHE A 178 0.60 13.02 -13.68
CA PHE A 178 1.63 12.25 -14.38
C PHE A 178 2.52 13.13 -15.27
N SER A 179 2.20 14.43 -15.41
CA SER A 179 3.00 15.35 -16.22
C SER A 179 4.06 16.03 -15.35
N SER A 180 5.34 15.77 -15.64
CA SER A 180 6.44 16.54 -15.04
C SER A 180 6.35 18.01 -15.45
N PRO A 181 6.66 18.98 -14.58
CA PRO A 181 6.83 20.36 -15.00
C PRO A 181 7.96 20.44 -16.05
N PRO A 182 7.82 21.26 -17.10
CA PRO A 182 8.80 21.32 -18.17
C PRO A 182 10.17 21.75 -17.63
N PRO A 183 11.26 21.01 -17.91
CA PRO A 183 12.57 21.36 -17.44
C PRO A 183 13.06 22.64 -18.13
N LEU A 184 13.69 23.54 -17.37
CA LEU A 184 14.28 24.77 -17.90
C LEU A 184 15.64 24.54 -18.60
N VAL A 185 16.14 23.30 -18.70
CA VAL A 185 17.41 22.98 -19.39
C VAL A 185 17.32 21.60 -20.06
N SER A 186 17.78 21.55 -21.32
CA SER A 186 17.84 20.42 -22.26
C SER A 186 18.78 19.30 -21.81
N GLU A 187 18.34 18.04 -21.87
CA GLU A 187 18.89 16.92 -22.69
C GLU A 187 18.34 15.56 -22.22
N GLU A 188 17.72 14.83 -23.16
CA GLU A 188 17.78 13.39 -23.43
C GLU A 188 18.08 12.39 -22.30
N THR A 189 17.49 12.59 -21.13
CA THR A 189 17.19 11.50 -20.19
C THR A 189 15.73 11.66 -19.79
N ALA A 190 14.82 11.19 -20.66
CA ALA A 190 13.41 11.13 -20.33
C ALA A 190 13.27 10.42 -18.97
N SER A 191 12.85 11.19 -17.98
CA SER A 191 12.97 10.88 -16.56
C SER A 191 12.37 9.52 -16.22
N LEU A 192 13.25 8.52 -16.05
CA LEU A 192 12.95 7.27 -15.34
C LEU A 192 12.66 7.53 -13.85
N GLU A 193 12.97 8.74 -13.37
CA GLU A 193 12.71 9.23 -12.03
C GLU A 193 11.26 9.70 -11.95
N GLY A 194 10.38 8.85 -11.41
CA GLY A 194 8.96 9.16 -11.22
C GLY A 194 8.72 10.26 -10.17
N ILE A 195 7.50 10.78 -10.14
CA ILE A 195 7.09 11.89 -9.27
C ILE A 195 6.65 11.35 -7.90
N THR A 196 7.30 11.79 -6.83
CA THR A 196 6.93 11.38 -5.46
C THR A 196 5.70 12.14 -4.96
N VAL A 197 4.69 11.43 -4.49
CA VAL A 197 3.45 11.98 -3.92
C VAL A 197 3.31 11.55 -2.47
N GLU A 198 3.01 12.49 -1.58
CA GLU A 198 2.82 12.21 -0.16
C GLU A 198 1.36 11.91 0.18
N LEU A 199 1.16 10.93 1.06
CA LEU A 199 -0.14 10.43 1.47
C LEU A 199 -0.38 10.66 2.95
N PHE A 200 -1.58 11.12 3.27
CA PHE A 200 -1.99 11.47 4.62
C PHE A 200 -3.42 11.02 4.92
N TYR A 201 -3.79 10.94 6.20
CA TYR A 201 -5.15 10.67 6.60
C TYR A 201 -5.61 11.50 7.81
N LYS A 202 -6.93 11.57 7.94
CA LYS A 202 -7.65 12.08 9.11
C LYS A 202 -8.82 11.16 9.44
N ILE A 203 -9.19 11.12 10.71
CA ILE A 203 -10.32 10.34 11.21
C ILE A 203 -11.47 11.30 11.54
N TYR A 204 -12.68 10.95 11.10
CA TYR A 204 -13.91 11.68 11.38
C TYR A 204 -14.89 10.83 12.18
N THR A 205 -15.67 11.48 13.03
CA THR A 205 -16.73 10.86 13.82
C THR A 205 -17.96 10.53 12.97
N VAL A 206 -18.86 9.75 13.55
CA VAL A 206 -20.02 9.11 12.91
C VAL A 206 -20.99 10.08 12.23
N ASP A 207 -21.01 11.34 12.65
CA ASP A 207 -21.91 12.38 12.12
C ASP A 207 -21.31 13.16 10.93
N GLY A 208 -20.06 12.89 10.56
CA GLY A 208 -19.45 13.41 9.33
C GLY A 208 -19.78 12.51 8.15
N GLU A 209 -20.41 13.05 7.10
CA GLU A 209 -20.76 12.27 5.90
C GLU A 209 -19.53 11.54 5.31
N CYS A 210 -19.54 10.21 5.37
CA CYS A 210 -18.59 9.33 4.66
C CYS A 210 -18.97 9.16 3.18
N SER A 211 -19.72 10.07 2.56
CA SER A 211 -20.21 9.89 1.20
C SER A 211 -19.28 10.52 0.17
N PRO A 212 -18.76 9.75 -0.80
CA PRO A 212 -18.13 10.30 -1.99
C PRO A 212 -19.15 10.68 -3.10
N GLU A 213 -20.45 10.40 -2.96
CA GLU A 213 -21.37 10.35 -4.13
C GLU A 213 -22.29 11.56 -4.36
N ASP A 214 -22.37 12.59 -3.50
CA ASP A 214 -23.35 13.69 -3.71
C ASP A 214 -22.81 15.13 -3.55
N ALA A 215 -21.50 15.32 -3.76
CA ALA A 215 -20.96 16.69 -3.90
C ALA A 215 -20.14 16.80 -5.18
N LYS A 216 -20.83 17.24 -6.23
CA LYS A 216 -20.24 17.92 -7.38
C LYS A 216 -19.38 19.07 -6.86
N TRP A 217 -18.11 18.81 -6.52
CA TRP A 217 -17.15 19.83 -6.09
C TRP A 217 -16.67 20.56 -7.35
N GLU A 218 -17.58 21.36 -7.94
CA GLU A 218 -17.19 22.40 -8.87
C GLU A 218 -16.27 23.38 -8.12
N ASN A 219 -15.09 23.59 -8.71
CA ASN A 219 -14.09 24.62 -8.43
C ASN A 219 -14.61 25.82 -7.61
N ASN A 220 -14.51 25.77 -6.29
CA ASN A 220 -14.64 26.96 -5.44
C ASN A 220 -13.26 27.37 -4.94
N ILE A 221 -12.68 28.32 -5.68
CA ILE A 221 -11.58 29.15 -5.25
C ILE A 221 -12.11 30.06 -4.12
N HIS A 222 -11.58 29.86 -2.91
CA HIS A 222 -11.67 30.71 -1.72
C HIS A 222 -13.06 31.05 -1.14
N ALA A 223 -13.36 30.50 0.03
CA ALA A 223 -13.83 31.24 1.20
C ALA A 223 -13.71 30.34 2.45
N GLY A 224 -13.06 30.84 3.49
CA GLY A 224 -13.12 30.21 4.80
C GLY A 224 -14.55 30.32 5.33
N GLU A 225 -15.18 29.18 5.58
CA GLU A 225 -16.37 29.10 6.40
C GLU A 225 -16.36 27.75 7.11
N ASP A 226 -16.50 27.82 8.43
CA ASP A 226 -16.44 26.70 9.36
C ASP A 226 -17.33 25.54 8.91
N ASN A 227 -16.69 24.48 8.43
CA ASN A 227 -17.24 23.15 8.53
C ASN A 227 -16.43 22.39 9.58
N GLU A 228 -16.48 22.89 10.83
CA GLU A 228 -16.04 22.21 12.06
C GLU A 228 -16.95 21.01 12.38
N HIS A 229 -17.14 20.11 11.42
CA HIS A 229 -17.66 18.77 11.71
C HIS A 229 -16.48 17.96 12.26
N GLN A 230 -16.15 18.21 13.54
CA GLN A 230 -15.31 17.41 14.44
C GLN A 230 -14.14 16.67 13.79
N ALA A 231 -13.26 17.38 13.07
CA ALA A 231 -11.95 16.83 12.71
C ALA A 231 -11.09 16.79 13.98
N LEU A 232 -10.95 15.60 14.58
CA LEU A 232 -10.42 15.45 15.95
C LEU A 232 -8.89 15.56 16.06
N SER A 233 -8.13 15.65 14.96
CA SER A 233 -6.66 15.59 15.04
C SER A 233 -5.92 16.27 13.89
N ALA A 234 -4.64 16.58 14.14
CA ALA A 234 -3.67 16.89 13.11
C ALA A 234 -3.60 15.76 12.07
N MET A 235 -3.29 16.12 10.83
CA MET A 235 -3.18 15.18 9.73
C MET A 235 -2.01 14.21 9.96
N GLU A 236 -2.23 12.91 9.83
CA GLU A 236 -1.19 11.89 10.03
C GLU A 236 -0.63 11.40 8.69
N ARG A 237 0.69 11.24 8.62
CA ARG A 237 1.40 10.76 7.42
C ARG A 237 1.29 9.25 7.30
N ILE A 238 0.83 8.79 6.14
CA ILE A 238 0.79 7.37 5.76
C ILE A 238 2.16 6.96 5.21
N GLY A 239 2.67 7.72 4.25
CA GLY A 239 3.85 7.37 3.48
C GLY A 239 3.93 8.16 2.17
N SER A 240 4.70 7.64 1.23
CA SER A 240 4.87 8.23 -0.10
C SER A 240 4.75 7.16 -1.17
N ILE A 241 4.22 7.55 -2.33
CA ILE A 241 4.14 6.73 -3.54
C ILE A 241 4.87 7.45 -4.67
N VAL A 242 5.22 6.71 -5.72
CA VAL A 242 5.86 7.24 -6.92
C VAL A 242 4.91 7.08 -8.09
N VAL A 243 4.70 8.16 -8.81
CA VAL A 243 3.79 8.28 -9.94
C VAL A 243 4.63 8.36 -11.21
N TYR A 244 4.40 7.44 -12.15
CA TYR A 244 5.16 7.37 -13.38
C TYR A 244 4.28 7.79 -14.56
N PRO A 245 4.70 8.79 -15.38
CA PRO A 245 4.14 8.91 -16.73
C PRO A 245 4.29 7.56 -17.41
N ASN A 246 3.25 7.09 -18.10
CA ASN A 246 3.34 5.78 -18.73
C ASN A 246 4.48 5.80 -19.75
N GLN A 247 5.60 5.17 -19.42
CA GLN A 247 6.44 4.51 -20.39
C GLN A 247 6.04 3.04 -20.27
N ASP A 248 5.37 2.49 -21.28
CA ASP A 248 4.88 1.09 -21.31
C ASP A 248 5.93 0.04 -20.88
N LYS A 249 7.20 0.44 -20.86
CA LYS A 249 8.40 -0.34 -20.51
C LYS A 249 8.48 -0.82 -19.05
N LEU A 250 7.84 -0.17 -18.07
CA LEU A 250 8.17 -0.39 -16.64
C LEU A 250 7.43 -1.56 -15.94
N LYS A 251 6.43 -2.18 -16.57
CA LYS A 251 5.75 -3.40 -16.07
C LYS A 251 5.66 -4.51 -17.13
N GLN A 252 6.62 -4.51 -18.04
CA GLN A 252 6.80 -5.57 -19.03
C GLN A 252 7.95 -6.46 -18.57
N SER A 253 7.81 -7.78 -18.66
CA SER A 253 8.96 -8.67 -18.64
C SER A 253 9.50 -8.82 -20.04
N SER A 254 10.82 -8.81 -20.17
CA SER A 254 11.50 -9.15 -21.41
C SER A 254 11.82 -10.64 -21.46
N LEU A 255 11.46 -11.26 -22.58
CA LEU A 255 11.77 -12.62 -22.92
C LEU A 255 12.66 -12.60 -24.16
N ARG A 256 13.92 -12.98 -24.00
CA ARG A 256 14.84 -13.09 -25.14
C ARG A 256 14.62 -14.45 -25.81
N VAL A 257 14.17 -14.46 -27.06
CA VAL A 257 13.94 -15.71 -27.80
C VAL A 257 15.26 -16.26 -28.33
N ASP A 258 16.11 -15.36 -28.82
CA ASP A 258 17.49 -15.64 -29.26
C ASP A 258 18.35 -14.36 -29.24
N GLU A 259 19.49 -14.36 -29.93
CA GLU A 259 20.36 -13.20 -29.97
C GLU A 259 19.76 -11.98 -30.70
N ASN A 260 18.78 -12.17 -31.59
CA ASN A 260 18.24 -11.15 -32.48
C ASN A 260 16.83 -10.66 -32.09
N ILE A 261 16.04 -11.47 -31.38
CA ILE A 261 14.62 -11.19 -31.10
C ILE A 261 14.33 -11.19 -29.60
N ILE A 262 13.65 -10.13 -29.15
CA ILE A 262 13.20 -9.94 -27.77
C ILE A 262 11.69 -9.70 -27.78
N ILE A 263 10.97 -10.35 -26.86
CA ILE A 263 9.53 -10.19 -26.69
C ILE A 263 9.25 -9.55 -25.34
N HIS A 264 8.52 -8.43 -25.34
CA HIS A 264 8.03 -7.82 -24.11
C HIS A 264 6.57 -8.22 -23.88
N LEU A 265 6.29 -8.72 -22.67
CA LEU A 265 4.96 -9.17 -22.27
C LEU A 265 4.52 -8.53 -20.95
N PRO A 266 3.22 -8.30 -20.72
CA PRO A 266 2.74 -7.65 -19.51
C PRO A 266 2.83 -8.57 -18.29
N LEU A 267 3.30 -8.03 -17.17
CA LEU A 267 3.42 -8.76 -15.89
C LEU A 267 2.13 -8.85 -15.07
N SER A 268 1.09 -8.10 -15.45
CA SER A 268 -0.17 -8.07 -14.69
C SER A 268 -1.02 -9.29 -15.03
N PRO A 269 -1.69 -9.92 -14.04
CA PRO A 269 -2.68 -10.93 -14.34
C PRO A 269 -3.84 -10.32 -15.14
N VAL A 270 -4.48 -11.14 -15.97
CA VAL A 270 -5.54 -10.73 -16.91
C VAL A 270 -6.82 -11.50 -16.61
N ARG A 271 -7.96 -10.95 -17.03
CA ARG A 271 -9.28 -11.58 -16.87
C ARG A 271 -9.68 -12.34 -18.14
N GLU A 272 -10.65 -13.23 -17.96
CA GLU A 272 -11.38 -13.83 -19.08
C GLU A 272 -12.03 -12.71 -19.92
N GLY A 273 -11.77 -12.68 -21.23
CA GLY A 273 -12.22 -11.64 -22.16
C GLY A 273 -11.29 -10.43 -22.32
N ASP A 274 -10.20 -10.34 -21.55
CA ASP A 274 -9.20 -9.28 -21.75
C ASP A 274 -8.35 -9.56 -23.01
N ILE A 275 -7.85 -8.49 -23.62
CA ILE A 275 -6.86 -8.54 -24.71
C ILE A 275 -5.50 -8.13 -24.16
N VAL A 276 -4.49 -8.93 -24.48
CA VAL A 276 -3.12 -8.81 -23.95
C VAL A 276 -2.16 -8.54 -25.09
N THR A 277 -1.49 -7.40 -25.07
CA THR A 277 -0.53 -7.03 -26.13
C THR A 277 0.88 -7.44 -25.78
N PHE A 278 1.52 -8.17 -26.68
CA PHE A 278 2.93 -8.52 -26.66
C PHE A 278 3.64 -7.68 -27.72
N HIS A 279 4.83 -7.18 -27.40
CA HIS A 279 5.62 -6.36 -28.32
C HIS A 279 6.87 -7.14 -28.74
N VAL A 280 7.11 -7.23 -30.04
CA VAL A 280 8.26 -7.95 -30.60
C VAL A 280 9.30 -6.93 -31.05
N PHE A 281 10.49 -7.04 -30.49
CA PHE A 281 11.62 -6.17 -30.72
C PHE A 281 12.75 -6.90 -31.43
N LEU A 282 13.41 -6.17 -32.32
CA LEU A 282 14.75 -6.49 -32.78
C LEU A 282 15.76 -6.11 -31.68
N ALA A 283 16.62 -7.04 -31.30
CA ALA A 283 17.69 -6.81 -30.34
C ALA A 283 18.74 -5.82 -30.88
N ASP A 284 19.45 -5.17 -29.96
CA ASP A 284 20.54 -4.27 -30.30
C ASP A 284 21.58 -4.97 -31.19
N TYR A 285 22.03 -4.28 -32.25
CA TYR A 285 23.05 -4.77 -33.20
C TYR A 285 22.65 -6.01 -34.01
N SER A 286 21.36 -6.40 -34.01
CA SER A 286 20.87 -7.48 -34.85
C SER A 286 20.93 -7.12 -36.34
N LEU A 287 21.43 -8.04 -37.15
CA LEU A 287 21.50 -7.91 -38.60
C LEU A 287 20.38 -8.69 -39.31
N ALA A 288 19.47 -9.31 -38.56
CA ALA A 288 18.37 -10.07 -39.11
C ALA A 288 17.48 -9.16 -39.96
N ASP A 289 17.28 -9.53 -41.22
CA ASP A 289 16.46 -8.78 -42.17
C ASP A 289 15.28 -9.61 -42.71
N GLN A 290 15.25 -10.90 -42.36
CA GLN A 290 14.12 -11.77 -42.57
C GLN A 290 14.11 -12.85 -41.48
N PHE A 291 12.95 -13.05 -40.87
CA PHE A 291 12.73 -14.15 -39.92
C PHE A 291 11.28 -14.60 -39.94
N VAL A 292 11.05 -15.81 -39.45
CA VAL A 292 9.74 -16.42 -39.30
C VAL A 292 9.53 -16.75 -37.83
N LEU A 293 8.56 -16.10 -37.20
CA LEU A 293 8.18 -16.35 -35.81
C LEU A 293 7.02 -17.36 -35.77
N ARG A 294 7.28 -18.51 -35.16
CA ARG A 294 6.31 -19.58 -34.93
C ARG A 294 5.78 -19.49 -33.51
N ILE A 295 4.46 -19.44 -33.40
CA ILE A 295 3.75 -19.18 -32.16
C ILE A 295 2.80 -20.33 -31.92
N ARG A 296 2.77 -20.84 -30.70
CA ARG A 296 1.79 -21.83 -30.26
C ARG A 296 1.15 -21.37 -28.96
N THR A 297 -0.17 -21.18 -28.98
CA THR A 297 -0.91 -20.74 -27.81
C THR A 297 -1.51 -21.92 -27.06
N ALA A 298 -1.63 -21.77 -25.74
CA ALA A 298 -2.40 -22.69 -24.91
C ALA A 298 -3.89 -22.66 -25.28
N PRO A 299 -4.64 -23.74 -25.03
CA PRO A 299 -6.09 -23.75 -25.19
C PRO A 299 -6.73 -22.60 -24.41
N GLY A 300 -7.59 -21.82 -25.08
CA GLY A 300 -8.25 -20.65 -24.48
C GLY A 300 -7.51 -19.32 -24.64
N VAL A 301 -6.37 -19.30 -25.33
CA VAL A 301 -5.70 -18.07 -25.76
C VAL A 301 -5.71 -18.01 -27.29
N LYS A 302 -6.29 -16.95 -27.86
CA LYS A 302 -6.39 -16.75 -29.30
C LYS A 302 -5.59 -15.53 -29.73
N ILE A 303 -4.97 -15.61 -30.90
CA ILE A 303 -4.34 -14.46 -31.53
C ILE A 303 -5.46 -13.68 -32.20
N SER A 304 -5.68 -12.44 -31.74
CA SER A 304 -6.76 -11.57 -32.20
C SER A 304 -6.30 -10.67 -33.35
N ASP A 305 -5.12 -10.07 -33.23
CA ASP A 305 -4.62 -9.08 -34.18
C ASP A 305 -3.09 -9.03 -34.16
N ILE A 306 -2.49 -8.65 -35.30
CA ILE A 306 -1.05 -8.43 -35.45
C ILE A 306 -0.84 -7.09 -36.15
N ARG A 307 -0.30 -6.12 -35.41
CA ARG A 307 -0.05 -4.76 -35.90
C ARG A 307 1.43 -4.55 -36.15
N VAL A 308 1.78 -4.08 -37.34
CA VAL A 308 3.16 -3.67 -37.65
C VAL A 308 3.39 -2.28 -37.06
N SER A 309 4.49 -2.11 -36.32
CA SER A 309 4.80 -0.84 -35.67
C SER A 309 5.23 0.23 -36.68
N ASP A 310 5.95 -0.19 -37.73
CA ASP A 310 6.35 0.65 -38.87
C ASP A 310 6.30 -0.17 -40.17
N ALA A 311 5.23 0.03 -40.93
CA ALA A 311 4.99 -0.68 -42.18
C ALA A 311 5.91 -0.21 -43.32
N ASP A 312 6.56 0.95 -43.20
CA ASP A 312 7.50 1.43 -44.21
C ASP A 312 8.83 0.67 -44.11
N GLN A 313 9.22 0.26 -42.90
CA GLN A 313 10.46 -0.50 -42.65
C GLN A 313 10.29 -2.01 -42.73
N TRP A 314 9.15 -2.55 -42.27
CA TRP A 314 8.93 -4.00 -42.19
C TRP A 314 7.64 -4.45 -42.89
N GLY A 315 7.79 -5.43 -43.78
CA GLY A 315 6.69 -6.21 -44.33
C GLY A 315 6.40 -7.42 -43.43
N VAL A 316 5.14 -7.58 -43.02
CA VAL A 316 4.69 -8.69 -42.16
C VAL A 316 3.58 -9.46 -42.86
N GLN A 317 3.71 -10.79 -42.91
CA GLN A 317 2.71 -11.71 -43.43
C GLN A 317 2.36 -12.75 -42.36
N GLU A 318 1.08 -12.86 -42.01
CA GLU A 318 0.60 -13.84 -41.03
C GLU A 318 -0.08 -15.06 -41.69
N GLU A 319 0.11 -16.22 -41.08
CA GLU A 319 -0.64 -17.44 -41.36
C GLU A 319 -1.08 -18.07 -40.03
N THR A 320 -2.39 -18.06 -39.77
CA THR A 320 -2.97 -18.54 -38.50
C THR A 320 -3.75 -19.85 -38.71
N ASP A 321 -3.38 -20.90 -37.99
CA ASP A 321 -4.09 -22.18 -37.91
C ASP A 321 -4.85 -22.29 -36.57
N SER A 322 -6.11 -21.86 -36.59
CA SER A 322 -6.99 -21.89 -35.41
C SER A 322 -7.28 -23.30 -34.90
N ALA A 323 -7.15 -24.34 -35.73
CA ALA A 323 -7.43 -25.72 -35.32
C ALA A 323 -6.27 -26.31 -34.49
N ARG A 324 -5.04 -25.85 -34.73
CA ARG A 324 -3.84 -26.26 -33.99
C ARG A 324 -3.40 -25.24 -32.93
N SER A 325 -4.09 -24.11 -32.82
CA SER A 325 -3.70 -22.98 -31.95
C SER A 325 -2.27 -22.53 -32.24
N THR A 326 -1.92 -22.47 -33.53
CA THR A 326 -0.59 -22.09 -33.99
C THR A 326 -0.68 -20.96 -35.00
N ALA A 327 0.26 -20.03 -34.96
CA ALA A 327 0.42 -19.01 -35.99
C ALA A 327 1.88 -18.93 -36.43
N THR A 328 2.07 -18.52 -37.68
CA THR A 328 3.38 -18.29 -38.29
C THR A 328 3.39 -16.88 -38.85
N VAL A 329 4.35 -16.08 -38.41
CA VAL A 329 4.47 -14.67 -38.78
C VAL A 329 5.80 -14.48 -39.48
N THR A 330 5.74 -14.16 -40.77
CA THR A 330 6.93 -13.90 -41.59
C THR A 330 7.18 -12.41 -41.62
N CYS A 331 8.35 -11.99 -41.13
CA CYS A 331 8.78 -10.61 -41.12
C CYS A 331 9.94 -10.44 -42.11
N VAL A 332 9.84 -9.45 -42.99
CA VAL A 332 10.86 -9.11 -43.99
C VAL A 332 11.10 -7.61 -43.93
N HIS A 333 12.36 -7.20 -43.81
CA HIS A 333 12.73 -5.80 -43.86
C HIS A 333 12.66 -5.28 -45.31
N ASN A 334 12.03 -4.13 -45.53
CA ASN A 334 11.76 -3.59 -46.86
C ASN A 334 13.03 -3.07 -47.58
N ASP A 335 14.00 -2.53 -46.83
CA ASP A 335 15.30 -2.07 -47.38
C ASP A 335 16.49 -2.90 -46.85
N PRO A 336 17.10 -3.80 -47.65
CA PRO A 336 18.16 -4.72 -47.22
C PRO A 336 19.57 -4.08 -47.06
N GLY A 337 19.70 -2.75 -47.09
CA GLY A 337 20.97 -2.06 -46.87
C GLY A 337 21.57 -2.33 -45.48
N ALA A 338 22.66 -3.11 -45.41
CA ALA A 338 23.30 -3.54 -44.17
C ALA A 338 24.12 -2.46 -43.44
N GLU A 339 24.52 -1.38 -44.13
CA GLU A 339 25.53 -0.44 -43.60
C GLU A 339 25.01 0.58 -42.56
N ASP A 340 23.69 0.83 -42.49
CA ASP A 340 23.12 1.82 -41.55
C ASP A 340 22.64 1.20 -40.22
N ARG A 341 22.74 -0.14 -40.07
CA ARG A 341 22.12 -0.92 -38.98
C ARG A 341 23.01 -1.16 -37.76
N ALA A 342 24.33 -0.94 -37.91
CA ALA A 342 25.29 -1.19 -36.83
C ALA A 342 25.16 -0.20 -35.64
N ASN A 343 24.34 0.85 -35.78
CA ASN A 343 24.13 1.90 -34.78
C ASN A 343 22.71 1.96 -34.21
N THR A 344 21.83 1.00 -34.53
CA THR A 344 20.41 1.06 -34.13
C THR A 344 20.21 0.42 -32.75
N THR A 345 19.58 1.16 -31.82
CA THR A 345 19.08 0.61 -30.56
C THR A 345 17.87 -0.30 -30.82
N SER A 346 17.50 -1.12 -29.84
CA SER A 346 16.39 -2.07 -29.91
C SER A 346 15.14 -1.42 -30.51
N TYR A 347 14.58 -2.07 -31.52
CA TYR A 347 13.53 -1.50 -32.37
C TYR A 347 12.27 -2.36 -32.35
N GLU A 348 11.10 -1.76 -32.15
CA GLU A 348 9.82 -2.47 -32.13
C GLU A 348 9.37 -2.79 -33.56
N ILE A 349 9.24 -4.07 -33.90
CA ILE A 349 8.85 -4.50 -35.25
C ILE A 349 7.32 -4.57 -35.36
N LEU A 350 6.68 -5.20 -34.38
CA LEU A 350 5.26 -5.47 -34.39
C LEU A 350 4.70 -5.67 -32.97
N GLN A 351 3.37 -5.62 -32.88
CA GLN A 351 2.56 -5.91 -31.71
C GLN A 351 1.61 -7.05 -32.00
N MET A 352 1.46 -7.98 -31.06
CA MET A 352 0.56 -9.11 -31.15
C MET A 352 -0.45 -9.07 -30.01
N ASP A 353 -1.72 -9.07 -30.34
CA ASP A 353 -2.81 -9.07 -29.38
C ASP A 353 -3.36 -10.48 -29.17
N PHE A 354 -3.36 -10.91 -27.92
CA PHE A 354 -3.88 -12.20 -27.49
C PHE A 354 -5.19 -12.00 -26.72
N GLU A 355 -6.28 -12.54 -27.23
CA GLU A 355 -7.58 -12.56 -26.56
C GLU A 355 -7.69 -13.80 -25.65
N ILE A 356 -8.12 -13.58 -24.41
CA ILE A 356 -8.36 -14.65 -23.44
C ILE A 356 -9.81 -15.10 -23.57
N ASP A 357 -10.03 -16.36 -23.96
CA ASP A 357 -11.36 -16.92 -24.15
C ASP A 357 -12.18 -16.82 -22.85
N ASN A 358 -13.45 -16.45 -22.99
CA ASN A 358 -14.43 -16.39 -21.89
C ASN A 358 -14.98 -17.79 -21.55
N ALA A 359 -14.09 -18.75 -21.32
CA ALA A 359 -14.44 -20.11 -20.93
C ALA A 359 -14.29 -20.25 -19.42
N SER A 360 -15.39 -20.64 -18.76
CA SER A 360 -15.54 -20.81 -17.30
C SER A 360 -14.60 -21.81 -16.60
N SER A 361 -13.49 -22.23 -17.22
CA SER A 361 -12.43 -23.07 -16.65
C SER A 361 -11.02 -22.48 -16.82
N LEU A 362 -10.85 -21.30 -17.43
CA LEU A 362 -9.53 -20.70 -17.65
C LEU A 362 -9.04 -20.00 -16.37
N ALA A 363 -8.11 -20.62 -15.66
CA ALA A 363 -7.47 -20.01 -14.50
C ALA A 363 -6.02 -20.51 -14.37
N GLY A 364 -5.11 -19.64 -13.94
CA GLY A 364 -3.68 -19.93 -13.79
C GLY A 364 -2.84 -19.52 -15.01
N ALA A 365 -1.63 -20.05 -15.09
CA ALA A 365 -0.66 -19.73 -16.13
C ALA A 365 -1.06 -20.37 -17.48
N GLN A 366 -1.27 -19.54 -18.50
CA GLN A 366 -1.46 -19.93 -19.89
C GLN A 366 -0.14 -19.75 -20.63
N GLN A 367 0.34 -20.83 -21.24
CA GLN A 367 1.65 -20.85 -21.91
C GLN A 367 1.53 -20.44 -23.38
N ILE A 368 2.44 -19.60 -23.83
CA ILE A 368 2.65 -19.29 -25.24
C ILE A 368 4.09 -19.69 -25.58
N THR A 369 4.23 -20.55 -26.58
CA THR A 369 5.54 -21.00 -27.05
C THR A 369 5.94 -20.22 -28.29
N TRP A 370 7.21 -19.84 -28.34
CA TRP A 370 7.84 -19.02 -29.36
C TRP A 370 9.04 -19.77 -29.94
N GLN A 371 9.21 -19.69 -31.26
CA GLN A 371 10.39 -20.18 -31.95
C GLN A 371 10.63 -19.31 -33.19
N VAL A 372 11.88 -18.96 -33.44
CA VAL A 372 12.27 -18.16 -34.60
C VAL A 372 13.04 -19.02 -35.58
N GLU A 373 12.74 -18.88 -36.86
CA GLU A 373 13.48 -19.48 -37.96
C GLU A 373 14.05 -18.36 -38.86
N TYR A 374 15.30 -18.51 -39.32
CA TYR A 374 15.97 -17.58 -40.22
C TYR A 374 16.17 -18.24 -41.59
N PRO A 375 15.31 -17.94 -42.59
CA PRO A 375 15.35 -18.61 -43.89
C PRO A 375 16.66 -18.46 -44.65
N ARG A 376 17.44 -17.40 -44.38
CA ARG A 376 18.73 -17.15 -45.06
C ARG A 376 19.86 -18.03 -44.55
N ASP A 377 19.88 -18.27 -43.26
CA ASP A 377 20.94 -19.02 -42.58
C ASP A 377 20.55 -20.48 -42.32
N ASP A 378 19.32 -20.86 -42.68
CA ASP A 378 18.70 -22.16 -42.39
C ASP A 378 18.86 -22.54 -40.90
N SER A 379 18.72 -21.53 -40.04
CA SER A 379 18.90 -21.66 -38.59
C SER A 379 17.57 -21.50 -37.86
N VAL A 380 17.42 -22.25 -36.77
CA VAL A 380 16.20 -22.28 -35.97
C VAL A 380 16.57 -22.13 -34.50
N SER A 381 15.88 -21.26 -33.78
CA SER A 381 16.08 -21.03 -32.35
C SER A 381 15.55 -22.19 -31.52
N GLU A 382 15.98 -22.24 -30.26
CA GLU A 382 15.32 -23.07 -29.26
C GLU A 382 13.87 -22.59 -29.02
N LEU A 383 13.05 -23.52 -28.50
CA LEU A 383 11.68 -23.22 -28.10
C LEU A 383 11.69 -22.49 -26.76
N VAL A 384 11.09 -21.30 -26.74
CA VAL A 384 11.00 -20.48 -25.53
C VAL A 384 9.54 -20.32 -25.14
N VAL A 385 9.24 -20.35 -23.84
CA VAL A 385 7.86 -20.27 -23.32
C VAL A 385 7.69 -18.99 -22.51
N SER A 386 6.60 -18.27 -22.79
CA SER A 386 6.09 -17.18 -21.94
C SER A 386 4.79 -17.59 -21.27
N GLU A 387 4.45 -16.95 -20.15
CA GLU A 387 3.24 -17.25 -19.39
C GLU A 387 2.36 -16.01 -19.20
N ILE A 388 1.05 -16.17 -19.44
CA ILE A 388 0.02 -15.19 -19.10
C ILE A 388 -0.76 -15.74 -17.91
N PHE A 389 -0.86 -14.97 -16.83
CA PHE A 389 -1.61 -15.39 -15.66
C PHE A 389 -3.08 -14.94 -15.76
N VAL A 390 -3.99 -15.90 -15.94
CA VAL A 390 -5.43 -15.64 -15.99
C VAL A 390 -6.03 -15.83 -14.60
N SER A 391 -6.76 -14.83 -14.11
CA SER A 391 -7.44 -14.91 -12.82
C SER A 391 -8.85 -14.34 -12.89
N ARG A 392 -9.79 -15.03 -12.23
CA ARG A 392 -11.17 -14.56 -12.02
C ARG A 392 -11.27 -13.43 -11.00
N THR A 393 -10.36 -13.45 -10.03
CA THR A 393 -10.27 -12.45 -8.96
C THR A 393 -8.89 -11.84 -9.00
N MET A 394 -8.81 -10.54 -9.25
CA MET A 394 -7.55 -9.82 -9.17
C MET A 394 -7.22 -9.56 -7.71
N PHE A 395 -6.14 -10.16 -7.22
CA PHE A 395 -5.53 -9.80 -5.96
C PHE A 395 -4.46 -8.75 -6.24
N VAL A 396 -4.56 -7.59 -5.58
CA VAL A 396 -3.58 -6.51 -5.75
C VAL A 396 -2.41 -6.67 -4.76
N GLY A 397 -2.63 -7.38 -3.65
CA GLY A 397 -1.60 -7.70 -2.66
C GLY A 397 -2.14 -8.57 -1.52
N ILE A 398 -1.23 -9.12 -0.73
CA ILE A 398 -1.53 -9.83 0.53
C ILE A 398 -0.93 -9.01 1.65
N VAL A 399 -1.75 -8.59 2.61
CA VAL A 399 -1.31 -7.77 3.75
C VAL A 399 -1.34 -8.61 5.02
N PRO A 400 -0.19 -8.90 5.65
CA PRO A 400 -0.17 -9.54 6.95
C PRO A 400 -0.63 -8.54 8.01
N LEU A 401 -1.74 -8.83 8.67
CA LEU A 401 -2.22 -8.05 9.80
C LEU A 401 -1.55 -8.60 11.07
N ALA A 402 -0.67 -7.80 11.68
CA ALA A 402 -0.18 -8.09 13.02
C ALA A 402 -1.32 -7.84 14.00
N MET A 403 -1.93 -8.94 14.46
CA MET A 403 -3.00 -8.94 15.45
C MET A 403 -2.46 -8.78 16.86
#